data_AF-A0A1D8P7E6-F1
#
_entry.id   AF-A0A1D8P7E6-F1
#
_cell.length_a   1.000
_cell.length_b   1.000
_cell.length_c   1.000
_cell.angle_alpha   90.00
_cell.angle_beta   90.00
_cell.angle_gamma   90.00
#
_symmetry.space_group_name_H-M   'P 1'
#
loop_
_entity.id
_entity.type
_entity.pdbx_description
1 polymer ?
#
loop_
_entity_poly.entity_id
_entity_poly.type
_entity_poly.pdbx_seq_one_letter_code
_entity_poly.pdbx_strand_id
1 'polypeptide(L)'
;MKNTYKNMILIVLLFNTYLGFTQETLDANNPSTFVLGGGQQSQSASINLLPIAIIDVEPDPFGGGSGTGVVIGEAGLPVTGGTAADLDNLWINFSHRQENSTPARIFVSTNQPVPAGMTIKVEIQATGPGGGYGPTDTFPPNPRSGQVTIGMTEQIIVYDFGNGYTGDGVSNGYHIVYTIDNPGSVSLPAGFEVQYEIK
;
A
#
# COMPACT_ATOMS: atom_id res chain seq x y z
N MET A 1 58.80 42.93 63.46
CA MET A 1 59.08 42.87 62.01
C MET A 1 59.10 41.45 61.44
N LYS A 2 59.91 40.50 61.93
CA LYS A 2 60.01 39.14 61.34
C LYS A 2 58.69 38.34 61.22
N ASN A 3 57.78 38.41 62.21
CA ASN A 3 56.50 37.68 62.16
C ASN A 3 55.50 38.28 61.15
N THR A 4 55.55 39.59 60.92
CA THR A 4 54.65 40.28 59.99
C THR A 4 54.94 39.89 58.54
N TYR A 5 56.21 39.79 58.15
CA TYR A 5 56.61 39.32 56.83
C TYR A 5 56.26 37.85 56.58
N LYS A 6 56.39 37.00 57.61
CA LYS A 6 56.04 35.58 57.52
C LYS A 6 54.54 35.38 57.29
N ASN A 7 53.72 36.16 57.98
CA ASN A 7 52.26 36.13 57.81
C ASN A 7 51.82 36.73 56.46
N MET A 8 52.49 37.79 55.97
CA MET A 8 52.25 38.33 54.63
C MET A 8 52.55 37.31 53.53
N ILE A 9 53.68 36.61 53.62
CA ILE A 9 54.06 35.56 52.65
C ILE A 9 53.05 34.41 52.66
N LEU A 10 52.56 34.02 53.85
CA LEU A 10 51.55 32.96 53.98
C LEU A 10 50.22 33.37 53.33
N ILE A 11 49.79 34.62 53.49
CA ILE A 11 48.56 35.17 52.91
C ILE A 11 48.68 35.27 51.37
N VAL A 12 49.84 35.68 50.85
CA VAL A 12 50.07 35.74 49.39
C VAL A 12 50.11 34.33 48.77
N LEU A 13 50.66 33.34 49.48
CA LEU A 13 50.60 31.93 49.04
C LEU A 13 49.16 31.39 49.05
N LEU A 14 48.36 31.73 50.07
CA LEU A 14 46.95 31.33 50.16
C LEU A 14 46.10 31.95 49.05
N PHE A 15 46.32 33.23 48.70
CA PHE A 15 45.57 33.91 47.63
C PHE A 15 45.91 33.40 46.21
N ASN A 16 47.14 32.96 45.96
CA ASN A 16 47.52 32.42 44.64
C ASN A 16 46.94 31.02 44.35
N THR A 17 46.39 30.33 45.36
CA THR A 17 45.78 29.00 45.18
C THR A 17 44.28 29.03 44.82
N TYR A 18 43.68 30.22 44.70
CA TYR A 18 42.23 30.38 44.47
C TYR A 18 41.83 30.97 43.11
N LEU A 19 42.71 30.96 42.10
CA LEU A 19 42.30 31.21 40.72
C LEU A 19 41.91 29.89 40.04
N GLY A 20 40.80 29.32 40.48
CA GLY A 20 40.16 28.21 39.79
C GLY A 20 39.50 28.71 38.52
N PHE A 21 40.15 28.55 37.37
CA PHE A 21 39.47 28.67 36.08
C PHE A 21 38.58 27.43 35.90
N THR A 22 37.27 27.59 36.08
CA THR A 22 36.32 26.57 35.63
C THR A 22 36.13 26.75 34.13
N GLN A 23 36.73 25.87 33.34
CA GLN A 23 36.45 25.79 31.91
C GLN A 23 35.34 24.76 31.70
N GLU A 24 34.20 25.20 31.15
CA GLU A 24 33.19 24.28 30.63
C GLU A 24 33.72 23.69 29.32
N THR A 25 33.89 22.36 29.29
CA THR A 25 34.22 21.65 28.05
C THR A 25 32.92 21.15 27.45
N LEU A 26 32.52 21.71 26.31
CA LEU A 26 31.39 21.21 25.55
C LEU A 26 31.84 19.98 24.76
N ASP A 27 31.27 18.81 25.06
CA ASP A 27 31.45 17.62 24.24
C ASP A 27 30.53 17.69 23.01
N ALA A 28 31.10 18.10 21.87
CA ALA A 28 30.39 18.18 20.60
C ALA A 28 29.88 16.83 20.08
N ASN A 29 30.35 15.70 20.64
CA ASN A 29 29.89 14.36 20.27
C ASN A 29 28.75 13.87 21.17
N ASN A 30 28.43 14.57 22.26
CA ASN A 30 27.33 14.25 23.15
C ASN A 30 26.30 15.40 23.21
N PRO A 31 25.37 15.48 22.24
CA PRO A 31 24.35 16.53 22.18
C PRO A 31 23.46 16.60 23.44
N SER A 32 23.44 15.54 24.26
CA SER A 32 22.66 15.46 25.50
C SER A 32 23.23 16.33 26.63
N THR A 33 24.50 16.72 26.56
CA THR A 33 25.15 17.57 27.57
C THR A 33 24.97 19.07 27.32
N PHE A 34 24.39 19.45 26.18
CA PHE A 34 24.06 20.84 25.90
C PHE A 34 22.80 21.22 26.67
N VAL A 35 22.98 21.85 27.84
CA VAL A 35 21.86 22.46 28.56
C VAL A 35 21.61 23.85 27.97
N LEU A 36 20.93 23.89 26.83
CA LEU A 36 20.34 25.13 26.30
C LEU A 36 19.12 25.44 27.19
N GLY A 37 19.24 26.43 28.08
CA GLY A 37 18.26 26.71 29.14
C GLY A 37 16.78 26.49 28.76
N GLY A 38 16.09 25.71 29.59
CA GLY A 38 14.71 25.25 29.40
C GLY A 38 14.54 23.88 30.06
N GLY A 39 13.36 23.58 30.62
CA GLY A 39 13.11 22.24 31.17
C GLY A 39 13.13 21.19 30.06
N GLN A 40 14.02 20.20 30.14
CA GLN A 40 13.99 19.05 29.24
C GLN A 40 12.72 18.25 29.55
N GLN A 41 11.67 18.46 28.77
CA GLN A 41 10.41 17.73 28.85
C GLN A 41 10.24 16.90 27.58
N SER A 42 9.83 15.64 27.74
CA SER A 42 9.42 14.82 26.60
C SER A 42 8.09 15.36 26.06
N GLN A 43 8.08 15.76 24.79
CA GLN A 43 6.86 16.12 24.08
C GLN A 43 6.56 15.00 23.08
N SER A 44 5.48 14.25 23.32
CA SER A 44 5.01 13.25 22.35
C SER A 44 4.20 13.92 21.25
N ALA A 45 4.42 13.50 20.01
CA ALA A 45 3.53 13.75 18.89
C ALA A 45 2.98 12.40 18.41
N SER A 46 1.68 12.34 18.12
CA SER A 46 1.04 11.17 17.52
C SER A 46 0.75 11.45 16.05
N ILE A 47 1.21 10.57 15.16
CA ILE A 47 0.82 10.57 13.75
C ILE A 47 -0.10 9.37 13.55
N ASN A 48 -1.35 9.65 13.21
CA ASN A 48 -2.32 8.61 12.87
C ASN A 48 -2.48 8.60 11.35
N LEU A 49 -2.20 7.45 10.73
CA LEU A 49 -2.65 7.19 9.37
C LEU A 49 -4.15 6.88 9.44
N LEU A 50 -4.92 7.40 8.48
CA LEU A 50 -6.33 7.06 8.31
C LEU A 50 -6.47 5.75 7.51
N PRO A 51 -7.61 5.05 7.61
CA PRO A 51 -7.93 3.98 6.69
C PRO A 51 -7.79 4.43 5.22
N ILE A 52 -7.25 3.55 4.38
CA ILE A 52 -7.13 3.78 2.94
C ILE A 52 -7.41 2.48 2.20
N ALA A 53 -8.11 2.60 1.09
CA ALA A 53 -8.35 1.51 0.16
C ALA A 53 -8.24 2.08 -1.24
N ILE A 54 -7.17 1.74 -1.93
CA ILE A 54 -6.97 2.05 -3.34
C ILE A 54 -6.80 0.71 -4.04
N ILE A 55 -7.53 0.55 -5.14
CA ILE A 55 -7.46 -0.61 -6.01
C ILE A 55 -7.19 -0.12 -7.43
N ASP A 56 -6.33 -0.85 -8.12
CA ASP A 56 -5.99 -0.62 -9.52
C ASP A 56 -6.20 -1.91 -10.30
N VAL A 57 -6.72 -1.78 -11.51
CA VAL A 57 -6.89 -2.89 -12.46
C VAL A 57 -6.16 -2.47 -13.72
N GLU A 58 -5.01 -3.09 -13.94
CA GLU A 58 -4.11 -2.69 -15.01
C GLU A 58 -3.84 -3.85 -15.99
N PRO A 59 -3.70 -3.54 -17.29
CA PRO A 59 -3.23 -4.50 -18.27
C PRO A 59 -1.72 -4.72 -18.17
N ASP A 60 -1.23 -5.80 -18.77
CA ASP A 60 0.20 -5.95 -19.04
C ASP A 60 0.71 -4.71 -19.83
N PRO A 61 1.80 -4.04 -19.39
CA PRO A 61 2.34 -2.86 -20.06
C PRO A 61 2.69 -3.08 -21.55
N PHE A 62 2.80 -4.34 -22.00
CA PHE A 62 3.04 -4.69 -23.40
C PHE A 62 1.83 -5.28 -24.13
N GLY A 63 0.70 -5.46 -23.44
CA GLY A 63 -0.53 -5.99 -24.00
C GLY A 63 -1.76 -5.30 -23.39
N GLY A 64 -2.45 -4.46 -24.16
CA GLY A 64 -3.82 -4.10 -23.80
C GLY A 64 -4.63 -5.40 -23.64
N GLY A 65 -5.50 -5.49 -22.63
CA GLY A 65 -6.22 -6.72 -22.27
C GLY A 65 -6.65 -7.51 -23.52
N SER A 66 -5.96 -8.61 -23.80
CA SER A 66 -6.05 -9.30 -25.07
C SER A 66 -6.89 -10.54 -24.90
N GLY A 67 -7.91 -10.70 -25.75
CA GLY A 67 -8.79 -11.86 -25.69
C GLY A 67 -8.42 -12.94 -26.69
N THR A 68 -8.31 -14.20 -26.25
CA THR A 68 -8.34 -15.31 -27.21
C THR A 68 -9.74 -15.44 -27.81
N GLY A 69 -9.85 -15.57 -29.13
CA GLY A 69 -11.15 -15.69 -29.83
C GLY A 69 -11.88 -14.37 -30.13
N VAL A 70 -11.32 -13.21 -29.75
CA VAL A 70 -11.84 -11.90 -30.19
C VAL A 70 -11.20 -11.55 -31.54
N VAL A 71 -11.99 -11.51 -32.61
CA VAL A 71 -11.52 -10.89 -33.86
C VAL A 71 -11.32 -9.40 -33.55
N ILE A 72 -10.08 -8.91 -33.66
CA ILE A 72 -9.76 -7.50 -33.40
C ILE A 72 -10.47 -6.64 -34.46
N GLY A 73 -11.63 -6.11 -34.09
CA GLY A 73 -12.42 -5.15 -34.84
C GLY A 73 -12.21 -3.73 -34.33
N GLU A 74 -12.98 -2.78 -34.88
CA GLU A 74 -13.04 -1.41 -34.37
C GLU A 74 -13.59 -1.39 -32.94
N ALA A 75 -13.09 -0.45 -32.11
CA ALA A 75 -13.62 -0.25 -30.78
C ALA A 75 -15.13 0.02 -30.81
N GLY A 76 -15.86 -0.52 -29.84
CA GLY A 76 -17.33 -0.38 -29.76
C GLY A 76 -18.11 -1.47 -30.48
N LEU A 77 -17.45 -2.33 -31.25
CA LEU A 77 -18.10 -3.56 -31.73
C LEU A 77 -18.32 -4.54 -30.58
N PRO A 78 -19.42 -5.33 -30.60
CA PRO A 78 -19.61 -6.41 -29.65
C PRO A 78 -18.43 -7.39 -29.69
N VAL A 79 -18.10 -7.95 -28.52
CA VAL A 79 -17.27 -9.17 -28.48
C VAL A 79 -18.02 -10.26 -29.23
N THR A 80 -17.50 -10.66 -30.39
CA THR A 80 -18.12 -11.66 -31.27
C THR A 80 -17.49 -13.02 -30.97
N GLY A 81 -18.30 -13.99 -30.53
CA GLY A 81 -17.82 -15.36 -30.29
C GLY A 81 -18.86 -16.28 -29.66
N GLY A 82 -19.17 -17.38 -30.36
CA GLY A 82 -19.93 -18.54 -29.86
C GLY A 82 -19.09 -19.53 -29.03
N THR A 83 -18.00 -19.05 -28.47
CA THR A 83 -17.11 -19.73 -27.51
C THR A 83 -16.56 -18.66 -26.59
N ALA A 84 -16.50 -18.95 -25.29
CA ALA A 84 -15.88 -18.15 -24.24
C ALA A 84 -14.64 -17.40 -24.76
N ALA A 85 -14.72 -16.07 -24.83
CA ALA A 85 -13.53 -15.24 -25.04
C ALA A 85 -12.89 -15.00 -23.68
N ASP A 86 -11.64 -15.45 -23.53
CA ASP A 86 -10.87 -15.23 -22.32
C ASP A 86 -10.04 -13.97 -22.49
N LEU A 87 -10.36 -12.93 -21.72
CA LEU A 87 -9.50 -11.75 -21.55
C LEU A 87 -8.54 -12.07 -20.41
N ASP A 88 -7.31 -12.39 -20.77
CA ASP A 88 -6.18 -12.58 -19.87
C ASP A 88 -5.25 -11.36 -19.95
N ASN A 89 -4.30 -11.24 -19.03
CA ASN A 89 -3.38 -10.09 -18.89
C ASN A 89 -3.93 -8.89 -18.12
N LEU A 90 -4.82 -9.11 -17.14
CA LEU A 90 -5.22 -8.08 -16.18
C LEU A 90 -4.77 -8.45 -14.77
N TRP A 91 -4.25 -7.48 -14.03
CA TRP A 91 -3.85 -7.64 -12.64
C TRP A 91 -4.58 -6.65 -11.74
N ILE A 92 -5.11 -7.12 -10.60
CA ILE A 92 -5.51 -6.24 -9.49
C ILE A 92 -4.28 -5.97 -8.65
N ASN A 93 -3.97 -4.69 -8.49
CA ASN A 93 -3.08 -4.18 -7.47
C ASN A 93 -3.83 -3.34 -6.44
N PHE A 94 -3.34 -3.27 -5.21
CA PHE A 94 -3.99 -2.51 -4.16
C PHE A 94 -3.01 -1.91 -3.16
N SER A 95 -3.46 -0.81 -2.54
CA SER A 95 -2.94 -0.28 -1.28
C SER A 95 -4.08 -0.26 -0.28
N HIS A 96 -3.98 -1.05 0.78
CA HIS A 96 -5.03 -1.17 1.78
C HIS A 96 -4.49 -1.04 3.20
N ARG A 97 -5.17 -0.23 4.01
CA ARG A 97 -5.00 -0.16 5.45
C ARG A 97 -6.34 0.08 6.09
N GLN A 98 -6.69 -0.76 7.05
CA GLN A 98 -7.80 -0.57 7.97
C GLN A 98 -7.29 -0.35 9.40
N GLU A 99 -8.10 0.33 10.21
CA GLU A 99 -7.88 0.41 11.66
C GLU A 99 -7.93 -0.99 12.30
N ASN A 100 -7.11 -1.18 13.34
CA ASN A 100 -7.00 -2.43 14.10
C ASN A 100 -6.63 -3.67 13.27
N SER A 101 -6.11 -3.49 12.04
CA SER A 101 -5.75 -4.58 11.13
C SER A 101 -6.92 -5.54 10.85
N THR A 102 -8.14 -5.00 10.78
CA THR A 102 -9.33 -5.79 10.43
C THR A 102 -9.18 -6.30 8.99
N PRO A 103 -9.40 -7.60 8.72
CA PRO A 103 -9.33 -8.14 7.35
C PRO A 103 -10.38 -7.53 6.44
N ALA A 104 -10.00 -7.33 5.17
CA ALA A 104 -10.85 -6.82 4.11
C ALA A 104 -11.11 -7.88 3.02
N ARG A 105 -12.02 -7.57 2.12
CA ARG A 105 -12.40 -8.41 0.97
C ARG A 105 -12.48 -7.59 -0.30
N ILE A 106 -12.13 -8.21 -1.43
CA ILE A 106 -12.31 -7.61 -2.75
C ILE A 106 -13.60 -8.14 -3.35
N PHE A 107 -14.47 -7.20 -3.70
CA PHE A 107 -15.73 -7.42 -4.37
C PHE A 107 -15.62 -7.01 -5.84
N VAL A 108 -16.37 -7.70 -6.70
CA VAL A 108 -16.56 -7.36 -8.10
C VAL A 108 -18.05 -7.28 -8.42
N SER A 109 -18.45 -6.31 -9.22
CA SER A 109 -19.82 -6.15 -9.73
C SER A 109 -19.83 -5.42 -11.06
N THR A 110 -21.01 -5.25 -11.66
CA THR A 110 -21.23 -4.41 -12.84
C THR A 110 -22.12 -3.23 -12.48
N ASN A 111 -21.82 -2.05 -13.02
CA ASN A 111 -22.62 -0.83 -12.75
C ASN A 111 -23.99 -0.84 -13.45
N GLN A 112 -24.15 -1.70 -14.46
CA GLN A 112 -25.33 -1.86 -15.27
C GLN A 112 -25.64 -3.36 -15.46
N PRO A 113 -26.87 -3.73 -15.83
CA PRO A 113 -27.21 -5.12 -16.11
C PRO A 113 -26.36 -5.69 -17.25
N VAL A 114 -25.89 -6.92 -17.10
CA VAL A 114 -25.33 -7.69 -18.21
C VAL A 114 -26.47 -7.98 -19.20
N PRO A 115 -26.30 -7.72 -20.52
CA PRO A 115 -27.34 -7.96 -21.52
C PRO A 115 -27.88 -9.39 -21.52
N ALA A 116 -29.17 -9.55 -21.81
CA ALA A 116 -29.79 -10.87 -21.88
C ALA A 116 -29.10 -11.76 -22.92
N GLY A 117 -28.78 -12.99 -22.54
CA GLY A 117 -28.05 -13.93 -23.38
C GLY A 117 -26.52 -13.74 -23.38
N MET A 118 -25.99 -12.79 -22.61
CA MET A 118 -24.55 -12.67 -22.33
C MET A 118 -24.26 -13.13 -20.89
N THR A 119 -23.13 -13.79 -20.67
CA THR A 119 -22.60 -14.10 -19.34
C THR A 119 -21.17 -13.60 -19.23
N ILE A 120 -20.85 -12.93 -18.12
CA ILE A 120 -19.48 -12.53 -17.78
C ILE A 120 -19.09 -13.25 -16.51
N LYS A 121 -17.94 -13.92 -16.54
CA LYS A 121 -17.34 -14.56 -15.38
C LYS A 121 -15.96 -14.00 -15.11
N VAL A 122 -15.59 -13.99 -13.83
CA VAL A 122 -14.29 -13.55 -13.34
C VAL A 122 -13.65 -14.67 -12.53
N GLU A 123 -12.36 -14.89 -12.70
CA GLU A 123 -11.56 -15.82 -11.91
C GLU A 123 -10.19 -15.23 -11.59
N ILE A 124 -9.69 -15.49 -10.39
CA ILE A 124 -8.29 -15.23 -10.04
C ILE A 124 -7.50 -16.51 -10.31
N GLN A 125 -6.60 -16.47 -11.29
CA GLN A 125 -5.81 -17.65 -11.68
C GLN A 125 -4.45 -17.72 -11.01
N ALA A 126 -3.90 -16.58 -10.60
CA ALA A 126 -2.60 -16.51 -9.95
C ALA A 126 -2.54 -15.33 -8.97
N THR A 127 -1.64 -15.45 -7.99
CA THR A 127 -1.34 -14.40 -7.01
C THR A 127 0.15 -14.09 -7.05
N GLY A 128 0.49 -12.82 -7.20
CA GLY A 128 1.85 -12.32 -7.08
C GLY A 128 2.30 -12.21 -5.62
N PRO A 129 3.61 -12.17 -5.35
CA PRO A 129 4.16 -12.01 -3.99
C PRO A 129 3.86 -10.63 -3.37
N GLY A 130 3.45 -9.65 -4.17
CA GLY A 130 3.16 -8.29 -3.72
C GLY A 130 4.38 -7.36 -3.75
N GLY A 131 4.18 -6.12 -3.31
CA GLY A 131 5.16 -5.03 -3.37
C GLY A 131 6.01 -4.93 -2.10
N GLY A 132 6.09 -6.02 -1.34
CA GLY A 132 6.75 -6.05 -0.03
C GLY A 132 8.19 -5.56 -0.12
N TYR A 133 8.57 -4.66 0.78
CA TYR A 133 9.95 -4.15 0.89
C TYR A 133 10.90 -5.17 1.58
N GLY A 134 10.43 -6.39 1.87
CA GLY A 134 11.23 -7.44 2.48
C GLY A 134 10.57 -8.83 2.45
N PRO A 135 11.34 -9.90 2.76
CA PRO A 135 10.92 -11.30 2.67
C PRO A 135 9.82 -11.72 3.66
N THR A 136 9.38 -10.81 4.54
CA THR A 136 8.31 -11.02 5.54
C THR A 136 7.02 -10.27 5.21
N ASP A 137 7.02 -9.38 4.21
CA ASP A 137 5.86 -8.56 3.82
C ASP A 137 4.96 -9.31 2.82
N THR A 138 4.54 -10.52 3.19
CA THR A 138 3.53 -11.25 2.43
C THR A 138 2.15 -10.97 3.04
N PHE A 139 1.26 -10.33 2.27
CA PHE A 139 -0.15 -10.27 2.64
C PHE A 139 -0.79 -11.64 2.39
N PRO A 140 -1.73 -12.12 3.22
CA PRO A 140 -2.44 -13.36 2.94
C PRO A 140 -3.32 -13.15 1.71
N PRO A 141 -3.06 -13.82 0.56
CA PRO A 141 -3.74 -13.46 -0.68
C PRO A 141 -5.16 -14.04 -0.77
N ASN A 142 -5.40 -15.22 -0.18
CA ASN A 142 -6.73 -15.86 -0.04
C ASN A 142 -7.77 -15.55 -1.15
N PRO A 143 -7.43 -15.82 -2.43
CA PRO A 143 -8.36 -15.62 -3.53
C PRO A 143 -9.50 -16.65 -3.47
N ARG A 144 -10.67 -16.28 -3.96
CA ARG A 144 -11.76 -17.22 -4.21
C ARG A 144 -11.35 -18.16 -5.34
N SER A 145 -11.48 -19.47 -5.11
CA SER A 145 -11.23 -20.48 -6.13
C SER A 145 -12.38 -20.55 -7.14
N GLY A 146 -12.04 -20.63 -8.43
CA GLY A 146 -12.97 -20.87 -9.51
C GLY A 146 -13.69 -19.64 -10.02
N GLN A 147 -14.41 -19.82 -11.13
CA GLN A 147 -15.13 -18.75 -11.81
C GLN A 147 -16.35 -18.25 -11.02
N VAL A 148 -16.58 -16.95 -11.12
CA VAL A 148 -17.70 -16.24 -10.51
C VAL A 148 -18.46 -15.49 -11.57
N THR A 149 -19.76 -15.77 -11.74
CA THR A 149 -20.63 -14.97 -12.62
C THR A 149 -20.91 -13.64 -11.96
N ILE A 150 -20.64 -12.55 -12.69
CA ILE A 150 -20.81 -11.19 -12.20
C ILE A 150 -22.05 -10.52 -12.81
N GLY A 151 -22.59 -9.55 -12.07
CA GLY A 151 -23.70 -8.69 -12.46
C GLY A 151 -23.79 -7.54 -11.47
N MET A 152 -24.95 -6.90 -11.35
CA MET A 152 -25.13 -5.77 -10.42
C MET A 152 -25.07 -6.15 -8.94
N THR A 153 -25.14 -7.45 -8.62
CA THR A 153 -24.94 -7.94 -7.26
C THR A 153 -23.47 -8.24 -7.04
N GLU A 154 -22.89 -7.60 -6.05
CA GLU A 154 -21.50 -7.80 -5.64
C GLU A 154 -21.19 -9.27 -5.36
N GLN A 155 -20.04 -9.70 -5.85
CA GLN A 155 -19.49 -11.01 -5.59
C GLN A 155 -18.11 -10.86 -4.96
N ILE A 156 -17.82 -11.67 -3.95
CA ILE A 156 -16.48 -11.72 -3.37
C ILE A 156 -15.57 -12.53 -4.30
N ILE A 157 -14.38 -12.00 -4.58
CA ILE A 157 -13.30 -12.67 -5.32
C ILE A 157 -12.02 -12.83 -4.50
N VAL A 158 -11.86 -12.10 -3.39
CA VAL A 158 -10.77 -12.26 -2.43
C VAL A 158 -11.33 -12.19 -1.02
N TYR A 159 -10.96 -13.14 -0.18
CA TYR A 159 -11.43 -13.24 1.20
C TYR A 159 -10.36 -12.78 2.19
N ASP A 160 -10.77 -12.07 3.22
CA ASP A 160 -10.04 -11.86 4.48
C ASP A 160 -8.52 -11.56 4.31
N PHE A 161 -8.17 -10.60 3.44
CA PHE A 161 -6.79 -10.12 3.26
C PHE A 161 -6.50 -8.97 4.23
N GLY A 162 -5.25 -8.86 4.68
CA GLY A 162 -4.84 -7.85 5.67
C GLY A 162 -4.42 -6.51 5.05
N ASN A 163 -3.99 -5.59 5.92
CA ASN A 163 -3.30 -4.38 5.50
C ASN A 163 -2.09 -4.73 4.65
N GLY A 164 -1.89 -4.03 3.53
CA GLY A 164 -0.80 -4.35 2.61
C GLY A 164 -0.79 -3.48 1.36
N TYR A 165 0.27 -3.68 0.59
CA TYR A 165 0.48 -3.06 -0.71
C TYR A 165 1.02 -4.12 -1.68
N THR A 166 0.45 -4.21 -2.87
CA THR A 166 0.84 -5.24 -3.84
C THR A 166 1.88 -4.78 -4.84
N GLY A 167 2.22 -3.50 -4.92
CA GLY A 167 3.06 -3.02 -6.01
C GLY A 167 2.26 -2.36 -7.11
N ASP A 168 2.88 -2.32 -8.28
CA ASP A 168 2.37 -1.83 -9.56
C ASP A 168 2.83 -2.82 -10.63
N GLY A 169 2.08 -2.99 -11.71
CA GLY A 169 2.39 -3.84 -12.85
C GLY A 169 2.06 -5.33 -12.69
N VAL A 170 2.50 -6.08 -13.71
CA VAL A 170 2.32 -7.53 -13.87
C VAL A 170 3.04 -8.34 -12.80
N SER A 171 2.49 -9.51 -12.46
CA SER A 171 3.04 -10.41 -11.43
C SER A 171 2.94 -9.90 -10.00
N ASN A 172 2.18 -8.83 -9.78
CA ASN A 172 1.88 -8.25 -8.48
C ASN A 172 0.37 -8.38 -8.18
N GLY A 173 0.01 -8.67 -6.93
CA GLY A 173 -1.40 -8.76 -6.54
C GLY A 173 -2.13 -9.98 -7.11
N TYR A 174 -3.23 -9.79 -7.84
CA TYR A 174 -4.09 -10.88 -8.33
C TYR A 174 -4.23 -10.87 -9.85
N HIS A 175 -3.86 -11.96 -10.52
CA HIS A 175 -4.10 -12.14 -11.95
C HIS A 175 -5.56 -12.50 -12.20
N ILE A 176 -6.30 -11.62 -12.86
CA ILE A 176 -7.70 -11.81 -13.22
C ILE A 176 -7.82 -12.31 -14.64
N VAL A 177 -8.70 -13.28 -14.84
CA VAL A 177 -9.19 -13.68 -16.16
C VAL A 177 -10.69 -13.46 -16.23
N TYR A 178 -11.14 -12.85 -17.33
CA TYR A 178 -12.57 -12.77 -17.66
C TYR A 178 -12.92 -13.79 -18.71
N THR A 179 -14.00 -14.52 -18.49
CA THR A 179 -14.62 -15.35 -19.52
C THR A 179 -15.96 -14.72 -19.93
N ILE A 180 -16.07 -14.34 -21.20
CA ILE A 180 -17.29 -13.72 -21.76
C ILE A 180 -17.94 -14.70 -22.74
N ASP A 181 -19.19 -15.08 -22.45
CA ASP A 181 -20.05 -15.85 -23.35
C ASP A 181 -21.11 -14.92 -23.94
N ASN A 182 -21.07 -14.69 -25.26
CA ASN A 182 -21.95 -13.76 -25.97
C ASN A 182 -22.48 -14.36 -27.30
N PRO A 183 -23.27 -15.44 -27.26
CA PRO A 183 -23.81 -16.09 -28.45
C PRO A 183 -24.67 -15.16 -29.31
N GLY A 184 -25.31 -14.17 -28.68
CA GLY A 184 -26.14 -13.19 -29.38
C GLY A 184 -25.35 -12.07 -30.06
N SER A 185 -24.03 -12.00 -29.88
CA SER A 185 -23.19 -10.89 -30.37
C SER A 185 -23.75 -9.52 -29.99
N VAL A 186 -24.29 -9.39 -28.77
CA VAL A 186 -24.92 -8.18 -28.25
C VAL A 186 -23.84 -7.26 -27.68
N SER A 187 -23.93 -5.95 -27.95
CA SER A 187 -23.04 -4.96 -27.35
C SER A 187 -23.38 -4.71 -25.88
N LEU A 188 -22.34 -4.43 -25.09
CA LEU A 188 -22.53 -3.83 -23.77
C LEU A 188 -23.14 -2.42 -23.93
N PRO A 189 -23.99 -1.98 -22.98
CA PRO A 189 -24.53 -0.63 -23.00
C PRO A 189 -23.44 0.42 -22.84
N ALA A 190 -23.70 1.64 -23.30
CA ALA A 190 -22.76 2.76 -23.13
C ALA A 190 -22.50 3.02 -21.64
N GLY A 191 -21.22 3.18 -21.26
CA GLY A 191 -20.81 3.37 -19.87
C GLY A 191 -20.93 2.10 -19.01
N PHE A 192 -20.99 0.91 -19.60
CA PHE A 192 -20.87 -0.33 -18.85
C PHE A 192 -19.49 -0.44 -18.22
N GLU A 193 -19.44 -0.73 -16.92
CA GLU A 193 -18.22 -0.87 -16.15
C GLU A 193 -18.27 -2.14 -15.30
N VAL A 194 -17.13 -2.83 -15.22
CA VAL A 194 -16.86 -3.78 -14.13
C VAL A 194 -16.18 -3.00 -13.02
N GLN A 195 -16.74 -3.08 -11.81
CA GLN A 195 -16.32 -2.31 -10.66
C GLN A 195 -15.72 -3.23 -9.61
N TYR A 196 -14.62 -2.78 -9.02
CA TYR A 196 -13.92 -3.46 -7.94
C TYR A 196 -13.93 -2.60 -6.68
N GLU A 197 -14.17 -3.21 -5.54
CA GLU A 197 -14.22 -2.50 -4.26
C GLU A 197 -13.57 -3.33 -3.15
N ILE A 198 -12.85 -2.65 -2.25
CA ILE A 198 -12.30 -3.22 -1.03
C ILE A 198 -13.19 -2.83 0.14
N LYS A 199 -13.68 -3.79 0.92
CA LYS A 199 -14.51 -3.56 2.12
C LYS A 199 -13.99 -4.35 3.31
#